data_AF-A0A9Q4Q303-F1
#
_entry.id   AF-A0A9Q4Q303-F1
#
_cell.length_a   1.000
_cell.length_b   1.000
_cell.length_c   1.000
_cell.angle_alpha   90.00
_cell.angle_beta   90.00
_cell.angle_gamma   90.00
#
_symmetry.space_group_name_H-M   'P 1'
#
loop_
_entity.id
_entity.type
_entity.pdbx_description
1 polymer ?
#
loop_
_entity_poly.entity_id
_entity_poly.type
_entity_poly.pdbx_seq_one_letter_code
_entity_poly.pdbx_strand_id
1 'polypeptide(L)' 'MTGARGEDPIRCPDCGAVIPERDPLIGWWLCDDCTVAVTDDGTRIA' A
#
# COMPACT_ATOMS: atom_id res chain seq x y z
N MET A 1 -18.59 3.31 14.69
CA MET A 1 -18.23 3.77 13.34
C MET A 1 -16.96 3.03 13.00
N THR A 2 -17.07 2.10 12.05
CA THR A 2 -16.22 0.92 11.86
C THR A 2 -14.73 1.29 11.80
N GLY A 3 -13.96 0.82 12.79
CA GLY A 3 -12.51 0.92 12.74
C GLY A 3 -12.00 0.13 11.54
N ALA A 4 -11.20 0.78 10.69
CA ALA A 4 -10.35 0.08 9.75
C ALA A 4 -9.62 -1.00 10.55
N ARG A 5 -9.93 -2.27 10.30
CA ARG A 5 -9.10 -3.37 10.79
C ARG A 5 -7.73 -3.08 10.21
N GLY A 6 -6.76 -2.72 11.05
CA GLY A 6 -5.42 -2.34 10.63
C GLY A 6 -4.86 -3.44 9.74
N GLU A 7 -4.90 -3.20 8.43
CA GLU A 7 -4.15 -3.98 7.47
C GLU A 7 -2.67 -3.72 7.78
N ASP A 8 -1.88 -4.78 7.90
CA ASP A 8 -0.48 -4.65 8.28
C ASP A 8 0.23 -3.71 7.28
N PRO A 9 1.01 -2.73 7.79
CA PRO A 9 1.71 -1.79 6.93
C PRO A 9 2.72 -2.54 6.06
N ILE A 10 2.66 -2.34 4.75
CA ILE A 10 3.60 -2.99 3.81
C ILE A 10 4.80 -2.10 3.54
N ARG A 11 5.83 -2.64 2.88
CA ARG A 11 6.95 -1.84 2.38
C ARG A 11 6.90 -1.75 0.87
N CYS A 12 7.16 -0.55 0.35
CA CYS A 12 7.37 -0.32 -1.07
C CYS A 12 8.59 -1.15 -1.53
N PRO A 13 8.47 -1.95 -2.61
CA PRO A 13 9.57 -2.75 -3.12
C PRO A 13 10.68 -1.92 -3.80
N ASP A 14 10.39 -0.67 -4.18
CA ASP A 14 11.34 0.18 -4.90
C ASP A 14 12.21 1.03 -3.96
N CYS A 15 11.60 1.75 -3.02
CA CYS A 15 12.33 2.62 -2.08
C CYS A 15 12.44 2.06 -0.65
N GLY A 16 11.69 1.00 -0.32
CA GLY A 16 11.61 0.47 1.04
C GLY A 16 10.76 1.30 2.02
N ALA A 17 10.10 2.36 1.54
CA ALA A 17 9.20 3.18 2.37
C ALA A 17 8.03 2.34 2.91
N VAL A 18 7.63 2.61 4.15
CA VAL A 18 6.48 1.95 4.76
C VAL A 18 5.21 2.62 4.25
N ILE A 19 4.29 1.84 3.68
CA ILE A 19 2.98 2.29 3.24
C ILE A 19 1.97 1.87 4.33
N PRO A 20 1.51 2.83 5.16
CA PRO A 20 0.79 2.51 6.39
C PRO A 20 -0.64 2.05 6.15
N GLU A 21 -1.23 2.40 5.02
CA GLU A 21 -2.62 2.14 4.71
C GLU A 21 -2.80 1.80 3.23
N ARG A 22 -3.81 0.98 2.97
CA ARG A 22 -4.25 0.63 1.63
C ARG A 22 -5.21 1.69 1.12
N ASP A 23 -5.05 2.09 -0.14
CA ASP A 23 -5.96 3.03 -0.75
C ASP A 23 -7.36 2.40 -0.89
N PRO A 24 -8.42 3.02 -0.34
CA PRO A 24 -9.76 2.44 -0.32
C PRO A 24 -10.49 2.53 -1.68
N LEU A 25 -10.03 3.37 -2.61
CA LEU A 25 -10.63 3.49 -3.95
C LEU A 25 -10.20 2.35 -4.86
N ILE A 26 -8.90 2.07 -4.89
CA ILE A 26 -8.33 1.05 -5.79
C ILE A 26 -8.07 -0.29 -5.08
N GLY A 27 -8.01 -0.28 -3.75
CA GLY A 27 -7.72 -1.46 -2.96
C GLY A 27 -6.26 -1.91 -3.02
N TRP A 28 -5.33 -1.00 -3.30
CA TRP A 28 -3.88 -1.25 -3.39
C TRP A 28 -3.11 -0.28 -2.49
N TRP A 29 -1.91 -0.65 -2.07
CA TRP A 29 -1.02 0.23 -1.32
C TRP A 29 -0.30 1.16 -2.29
N LEU A 30 -0.46 2.47 -2.11
CA LEU A 30 0.19 3.48 -2.94
C LEU A 30 1.39 4.05 -2.20
N CYS A 31 2.56 4.00 -2.85
CA CYS A 31 3.74 4.68 -2.35
C CYS A 31 3.79 6.09 -2.95
N ASP A 32 3.69 7.13 -2.12
CA ASP A 32 3.78 8.53 -2.57
C ASP A 32 5.15 8.88 -3.17
N ASP A 33 6.24 8.33 -2.61
CA ASP A 33 7.61 8.60 -3.08
C ASP A 33 7.88 8.07 -4.49
N CYS A 34 7.42 6.85 -4.79
CA CYS A 34 7.67 6.19 -6.07
C CYS A 34 6.48 6.30 -7.04
N THR A 35 5.32 6.75 -6.55
CA THR A 35 4.04 6.75 -7.30
C THR A 35 3.71 5.37 -7.87
N VAL A 36 4.06 4.30 -7.14
CA VAL A 36 3.79 2.91 -7.52
C VAL A 36 2.64 2.34 -6.69
N ALA A 37 1.84 1.48 -7.31
CA ALA A 37 0.83 0.70 -6.62
C ALA A 37 1.35 -0.70 -6.31
N VAL A 38 1.02 -1.21 -5.14
CA VAL A 38 1.42 -2.53 -4.67
C VAL A 38 0.17 -3.31 -4.28
N THR A 39 0.05 -4.55 -4.76
CA THR A 39 -1.06 -5.44 -4.45
C THR A 39 -0.89 -6.11 -3.07
N ASP A 40 -1.92 -6.83 -2.63
CA ASP A 40 -1.91 -7.64 -1.40
C ASP A 40 -0.79 -8.67 -1.36
N ASP A 41 -0.51 -9.33 -2.49
CA ASP A 41 0.61 -10.26 -2.62
C ASP A 41 2.00 -9.58 -2.69
N GLY A 42 2.08 -8.26 -2.53
CA GLY A 42 3.32 -7.49 -2.66
C GLY A 42 3.78 -7.31 -4.11
N THR A 43 2.92 -7.58 -5.10
CA THR A 43 3.25 -7.39 -6.52
C THR A 43 3.13 -5.91 -6.87
N ARG A 44 4.15 -5.35 -7.54
CA ARG A 44 4.10 -3.98 -8.04
C ARG A 44 3.31 -3.88 -9.34
N ILE A 45 2.54 -2.80 -9.46
CA ILE A 45 1.82 -2.41 -10.67
C ILE A 45 2.40 -1.06 -11.11
N ALA A 46 2.89 -1.03 -12.34
CA ALA A 46 3.52 0.14 -12.99
C ALA A 46 2.48 1.00 -13.71
#